data_AF-A0A4Y2DXL0-F1
#
_entry.id   AF-A0A4Y2DXL0-F1
#
_cell.length_a   1.000
_cell.length_b   1.000
_cell.length_c   1.000
_cell.angle_alpha   90.00
_cell.angle_beta   90.00
_cell.angle_gamma   90.00
#
_symmetry.space_group_name_H-M   'P 1'
#
loop_
_entity.id
_entity.type
_entity.pdbx_description
1 polymer ?
#
loop_
_entity_poly.entity_id
_entity_poly.type
_entity_poly.pdbx_seq_one_letter_code
_entity_poly.pdbx_strand_id
1 'polypeptide(L)'
;IAMRLEDLADPYNHNFQLTSRFRTRTITEGIIVNPSQNEVSFTSFPREPEQTETLFWSLPAQFLGNKLASYGGKLKYTQQYLAGDGGDLYADADVEMTGNGISVFYVNIPTLNPQEIRTFEIELRETNWQRVDSRGPTSATREDFMKVLANVEALLIRASFHNRMQQTLLRDVQMDTSVPQSTGQSLATAVEQCVCPPGYIGLSCEV
;
A
#
# COMPACT_ATOMS: atom_id res chain seq x y z
N ILE A 1 -6.72 3.74 10.21
CA ILE A 1 -5.77 4.77 9.73
C ILE A 1 -6.32 5.32 8.42
N ALA A 2 -6.58 6.60 8.33
CA ALA A 2 -6.99 7.25 7.08
C ALA A 2 -6.13 8.50 6.91
N MET A 3 -5.52 8.69 5.74
CA MET A 3 -4.90 9.96 5.43
C MET A 3 -5.97 10.92 4.95
N ARG A 4 -5.99 12.12 5.53
CA ARG A 4 -6.78 13.25 5.04
C ARG A 4 -5.81 14.37 4.76
N LEU A 5 -5.55 14.64 3.48
CA LEU A 5 -4.59 15.66 3.06
C LEU A 5 -4.97 17.06 3.56
N GLU A 6 -6.26 17.34 3.69
CA GLU A 6 -6.80 18.58 4.25
C GLU A 6 -6.49 18.77 5.74
N ASP A 7 -6.27 17.69 6.49
CA ASP A 7 -5.98 17.74 7.93
C ASP A 7 -4.48 17.94 8.22
N LEU A 8 -3.63 17.87 7.19
CA LEU A 8 -2.20 18.13 7.35
C LEU A 8 -1.95 19.62 7.57
N ALA A 9 -1.04 19.94 8.50
CA ALA A 9 -0.60 21.32 8.73
C ALA A 9 -0.05 21.98 7.46
N ASP A 10 0.55 21.17 6.59
CA ASP A 10 0.87 21.53 5.21
C ASP A 10 0.48 20.35 4.29
N PRO A 11 -0.61 20.47 3.50
CA PRO A 11 -1.01 19.44 2.54
C PRO A 11 0.06 19.12 1.49
N TYR A 12 0.99 20.03 1.23
CA TYR A 12 2.12 19.82 0.32
C TYR A 12 3.28 19.06 0.97
N ASN A 13 3.26 18.88 2.30
CA ASN A 13 4.16 18.00 3.03
C ASN A 13 3.52 16.60 3.26
N HIS A 14 2.86 16.09 2.22
CA HIS A 14 2.11 14.83 2.23
C HIS A 14 3.00 13.58 2.32
N ASN A 15 4.31 13.69 2.08
CA ASN A 15 5.28 12.59 2.15
C ASN A 15 5.01 11.39 1.23
N PHE A 16 4.09 11.50 0.26
CA PHE A 16 3.99 10.53 -0.83
C PHE A 16 5.18 10.70 -1.76
N GLN A 17 5.70 9.56 -2.23
CA GLN A 17 6.81 9.50 -3.16
C GLN A 17 6.49 8.45 -4.20
N LEU A 18 7.02 8.62 -5.41
CA LEU A 18 7.07 7.54 -6.40
C LEU A 18 8.43 6.86 -6.32
N THR A 19 8.45 5.55 -6.48
CA THR A 19 9.69 4.79 -6.37
C THR A 19 9.71 3.57 -7.26
N SER A 20 10.90 3.11 -7.63
CA SER A 20 11.09 1.78 -8.22
C SER A 20 10.78 0.70 -7.19
N ARG A 21 10.51 -0.53 -7.65
CA ARG A 21 10.26 -1.69 -6.77
C ARG A 21 11.31 -1.85 -5.68
N PHE A 22 12.59 -1.73 -6.03
CA PHE A 22 13.71 -1.89 -5.10
C PHE A 22 14.08 -0.61 -4.34
N ARG A 23 13.29 0.45 -4.49
CA ARG A 23 13.52 1.77 -3.85
C ARG A 23 14.89 2.38 -4.17
N THR A 24 15.45 2.04 -5.33
CA THR A 24 16.73 2.58 -5.81
C THR A 24 16.56 3.96 -6.45
N ARG A 25 15.36 4.27 -6.92
CA ARG A 25 14.97 5.56 -7.48
C ARG A 25 13.78 6.10 -6.70
N THR A 26 13.87 7.35 -6.30
CA THR A 26 12.79 8.06 -5.60
C THR A 26 12.48 9.36 -6.35
N ILE A 27 11.20 9.61 -6.57
CA ILE A 27 10.68 10.79 -7.25
C ILE A 27 9.73 11.49 -6.29
N THR A 28 10.09 12.71 -5.90
CA THR A 28 9.29 13.61 -5.07
C THR A 28 8.79 14.83 -5.86
N GLU A 29 9.47 15.16 -6.96
CA GLU A 29 9.11 16.27 -7.83
C GLU A 29 7.99 15.89 -8.81
N GLY A 30 7.16 16.86 -9.19
CA GLY A 30 6.08 16.67 -10.16
C GLY A 30 4.86 15.91 -9.64
N ILE A 31 4.82 15.56 -8.35
CA ILE A 31 3.61 15.08 -7.68
C ILE A 31 2.68 16.27 -7.46
N ILE A 32 1.46 16.15 -7.98
CA ILE A 32 0.41 17.18 -7.86
C ILE A 32 -0.55 16.71 -6.77
N VAL A 33 -0.82 17.60 -5.82
CA VAL A 33 -1.67 17.31 -4.65
C VAL A 33 -3.00 18.04 -4.81
N ASN A 34 -4.09 17.32 -4.63
CA ASN A 34 -5.43 17.88 -4.52
C ASN A 34 -6.04 17.52 -3.14
N PRO A 35 -5.91 18.40 -2.14
CA PRO A 35 -6.41 18.15 -0.79
C PRO A 35 -7.93 17.97 -0.75
N SER A 36 -8.68 18.73 -1.57
CA SER A 36 -10.14 18.67 -1.61
C SER A 36 -10.70 17.32 -2.09
N GLN A 37 -9.89 16.56 -2.82
CA GLN A 37 -10.24 15.21 -3.30
C GLN A 37 -9.40 14.13 -2.60
N ASN A 38 -8.61 14.50 -1.59
CA ASN A 38 -7.70 13.62 -0.86
C ASN A 38 -6.81 12.79 -1.80
N GLU A 39 -6.26 13.46 -2.81
CA GLU A 39 -5.68 12.85 -4.00
C GLU A 39 -4.26 13.36 -4.28
N VAL A 40 -3.41 12.44 -4.74
CA VAL A 40 -2.12 12.75 -5.37
C VAL A 40 -2.09 12.19 -6.79
N SER A 41 -1.44 12.91 -7.70
CA SER A 41 -1.30 12.50 -9.09
C SER A 41 0.08 12.80 -9.64
N PHE A 42 0.44 12.10 -10.71
CA PHE A 42 1.72 12.27 -11.40
C PHE A 42 1.54 12.09 -12.90
N THR A 43 2.16 12.97 -13.68
CA THR A 43 2.00 13.03 -15.15
C THR A 43 3.32 13.02 -15.93
N SER A 44 4.47 13.06 -15.23
CA SER A 44 5.79 13.19 -15.87
C SER A 44 6.42 11.84 -16.19
N PHE A 45 5.71 11.01 -16.96
CA PHE A 45 6.20 9.70 -17.41
C PHE A 45 7.15 9.81 -18.61
N PRO A 46 8.14 8.90 -18.74
CA PRO A 46 8.96 8.81 -19.94
C PRO A 46 8.11 8.52 -21.18
N ARG A 47 8.46 9.13 -22.32
CA ARG A 47 7.75 8.91 -23.59
C ARG A 47 8.19 7.65 -24.32
N GLU A 48 9.45 7.24 -24.10
CA GLU A 48 10.04 6.08 -24.76
C GLU A 48 9.83 4.81 -23.92
N PRO A 49 9.26 3.72 -24.49
CA PRO A 49 8.99 2.48 -23.76
C PRO A 49 10.23 1.85 -23.11
N GLU A 50 11.40 1.99 -23.73
CA GLU A 50 12.67 1.44 -23.21
C GLU A 50 13.13 2.10 -21.90
N GLN A 51 12.58 3.27 -21.57
CA GLN A 51 12.85 4.00 -20.33
C GLN A 51 11.76 3.77 -19.28
N THR A 52 10.76 2.94 -19.58
CA THR A 52 9.66 2.67 -18.65
C THR A 52 10.09 1.64 -17.60
N GLU A 53 10.03 2.06 -16.35
CA GLU A 53 10.20 1.22 -15.17
C GLU A 53 8.87 1.21 -14.42
N THR A 54 8.51 0.09 -13.78
CA THR A 54 7.32 0.07 -12.92
C THR A 54 7.54 0.99 -11.71
N LEU A 55 6.71 2.02 -11.60
CA LEU A 55 6.69 2.93 -10.47
C LEU A 55 5.61 2.52 -9.48
N PHE A 56 5.89 2.79 -8.21
CA PHE A 56 4.98 2.58 -7.09
C PHE A 56 4.87 3.86 -6.26
N TRP A 57 3.66 4.16 -5.82
CA TRP A 57 3.40 5.09 -4.73
C TRP A 57 3.90 4.48 -3.42
N SER A 58 4.94 5.08 -2.84
CA SER A 58 5.40 4.76 -1.49
C SER A 58 4.52 5.50 -0.49
N LEU A 59 3.83 4.73 0.35
CA LEU A 59 2.92 5.32 1.34
C LEU A 59 3.69 6.02 2.48
N PRO A 60 3.14 7.12 3.02
CA PRO A 60 3.77 7.88 4.11
C PRO A 60 3.90 7.09 5.42
N ALA A 61 4.74 7.62 6.32
CA ALA A 61 5.11 6.99 7.60
C ALA A 61 3.93 6.55 8.48
N GLN A 62 2.76 7.18 8.37
CA GLN A 62 1.56 6.77 9.11
C GLN A 62 1.10 5.33 8.79
N PHE A 63 1.44 4.81 7.61
CA PHE A 63 1.14 3.43 7.19
C PHE A 63 2.29 2.45 7.48
N LEU A 64 3.40 2.92 8.03
CA LEU A 64 4.63 2.16 8.29
C LEU A 64 4.81 1.84 9.78
N GLY A 65 5.82 1.05 10.15
CA GLY A 65 6.08 0.60 11.52
C GLY A 65 5.18 -0.55 11.96
N ASN A 66 4.88 -0.67 13.26
CA ASN A 66 4.03 -1.74 13.76
C ASN A 66 2.57 -1.55 13.27
N LYS A 67 2.07 -2.57 12.57
CA LYS A 67 0.73 -2.68 11.98
C LYS A 67 0.09 -4.05 12.27
N LEU A 68 0.50 -4.74 13.33
CA LEU A 68 -0.11 -6.01 13.75
C LEU A 68 -1.61 -5.86 14.02
N ALA A 69 -2.03 -4.71 14.57
CA ALA A 69 -3.43 -4.38 14.78
C ALA A 69 -4.26 -4.26 13.49
N SER A 70 -3.62 -4.20 12.32
CA SER A 70 -4.29 -4.20 11.02
C SER A 70 -4.51 -5.61 10.45
N TYR A 71 -3.98 -6.66 11.09
CA TYR A 71 -4.19 -8.04 10.65
C TYR A 71 -5.68 -8.41 10.68
N GLY A 72 -6.19 -8.90 9.55
CA GLY A 72 -7.61 -9.18 9.34
C GLY A 72 -8.48 -7.96 9.01
N GLY A 73 -7.89 -6.76 9.00
CA GLY A 73 -8.50 -5.53 8.48
C GLY A 73 -8.34 -5.40 6.96
N LYS A 74 -8.64 -4.22 6.41
CA LYS A 74 -8.54 -3.94 4.97
C LYS A 74 -7.66 -2.74 4.66
N LEU A 75 -6.90 -2.83 3.58
CA LEU A 75 -6.29 -1.71 2.88
C LEU A 75 -7.24 -1.27 1.75
N LYS A 76 -7.68 -0.02 1.79
CA LYS A 76 -8.58 0.57 0.81
C LYS A 76 -7.91 1.75 0.13
N TYR A 77 -8.07 1.87 -1.18
CA TYR A 77 -7.58 3.01 -1.94
C TYR A 77 -8.34 3.11 -3.26
N THR A 78 -8.37 4.30 -3.85
CA THR A 78 -8.94 4.52 -5.18
C THR A 78 -7.84 4.93 -6.15
N GLN A 79 -7.86 4.33 -7.34
CA GLN A 79 -6.89 4.61 -8.40
C GLN A 79 -7.56 4.87 -9.74
N GLN A 80 -6.83 5.65 -10.55
CA GLN A 80 -7.07 5.83 -11.97
C GLN A 80 -5.73 6.04 -12.65
N TYR A 81 -5.61 5.63 -13.91
CA TYR A 81 -4.51 6.05 -14.76
C TYR A 81 -5.00 6.38 -16.17
N LEU A 82 -4.22 7.20 -16.86
CA LEU A 82 -4.35 7.46 -18.29
C LEU A 82 -3.14 6.89 -19.01
N ALA A 83 -3.40 6.28 -20.16
CA ALA A 83 -2.39 5.77 -21.06
C ALA A 83 -2.62 6.35 -22.46
N GLY A 84 -1.55 6.54 -23.21
CA GLY A 84 -1.62 6.98 -24.60
C GLY A 84 -2.06 5.86 -25.54
N ASP A 85 -2.39 6.24 -26.77
CA ASP A 85 -2.76 5.30 -27.82
C ASP A 85 -1.60 4.38 -28.20
N GLY A 86 -1.91 3.10 -28.40
CA GLY A 86 -0.93 2.06 -28.69
C GLY A 86 -0.08 1.69 -27.47
N GLY A 87 0.43 0.46 -27.43
CA GLY A 87 1.12 -0.10 -26.28
C GLY A 87 0.31 -1.19 -25.60
N ASP A 88 0.84 -1.69 -24.48
CA ASP A 88 0.32 -2.87 -23.81
C ASP A 88 0.32 -2.71 -22.29
N LEU A 89 -0.68 -3.33 -21.67
CA LEU A 89 -0.67 -3.60 -20.23
C LEU A 89 0.39 -4.65 -19.93
N TYR A 90 1.06 -4.50 -18.80
CA TYR A 90 1.96 -5.52 -18.27
C TYR A 90 1.53 -5.99 -16.89
N ALA A 91 1.74 -7.28 -16.60
CA ALA A 91 1.46 -7.84 -15.30
C ALA A 91 2.56 -7.45 -14.31
N ASP A 92 2.17 -7.05 -13.10
CA ASP A 92 3.08 -6.75 -12.01
C ASP A 92 2.35 -6.85 -10.66
N ALA A 93 3.06 -6.70 -9.55
CA ALA A 93 2.43 -6.54 -8.24
C ALA A 93 1.67 -5.21 -8.16
N ASP A 94 0.47 -5.22 -7.58
CA ASP A 94 -0.32 -4.00 -7.38
C ASP A 94 -0.13 -3.41 -5.99
N VAL A 95 0.12 -4.24 -4.98
CA VAL A 95 0.54 -3.80 -3.64
C VAL A 95 1.72 -4.64 -3.18
N GLU A 96 2.74 -4.01 -2.60
CA GLU A 96 3.87 -4.69 -1.97
C GLU A 96 4.08 -4.14 -0.55
N MET A 97 4.30 -5.05 0.41
CA MET A 97 4.71 -4.72 1.77
C MET A 97 6.03 -5.39 2.08
N THR A 98 6.97 -4.62 2.62
CA THR A 98 8.28 -5.10 3.07
C THR A 98 8.44 -4.81 4.54
N GLY A 99 8.93 -5.77 5.31
CA GLY A 99 9.22 -5.61 6.72
C GLY A 99 9.96 -6.81 7.29
N ASN A 100 10.91 -6.57 8.20
CA ASN A 100 11.67 -7.62 8.88
C ASN A 100 12.35 -8.61 7.90
N GLY A 101 12.87 -8.10 6.79
CA GLY A 101 13.57 -8.89 5.76
C GLY A 101 12.67 -9.73 4.86
N ILE A 102 11.34 -9.56 4.93
CA ILE A 102 10.36 -10.27 4.08
C ILE A 102 9.63 -9.24 3.22
N SER A 103 9.43 -9.55 1.94
CA SER A 103 8.50 -8.84 1.05
C SER A 103 7.33 -9.77 0.70
N VAL A 104 6.11 -9.25 0.85
CA VAL A 104 4.88 -9.87 0.35
C VAL A 104 4.21 -8.92 -0.64
N PHE A 105 3.54 -9.47 -1.64
CA PHE A 105 2.86 -8.71 -2.66
C PHE A 105 1.48 -9.28 -2.99
N TYR A 106 0.63 -8.43 -3.55
CA TYR A 106 -0.74 -8.73 -3.94
C TYR A 106 -0.98 -8.26 -5.38
N VAL A 107 -1.77 -9.03 -6.14
CA VAL A 107 -2.18 -8.70 -7.50
C VAL A 107 -3.70 -8.59 -7.53
N ASN A 108 -4.22 -7.46 -8.01
CA ASN A 108 -5.64 -7.23 -8.16
C ASN A 108 -6.19 -8.01 -9.36
N ILE A 109 -7.26 -8.76 -9.12
CA ILE A 109 -7.99 -9.49 -10.16
C ILE A 109 -9.47 -9.06 -10.08
N PRO A 110 -10.03 -8.45 -11.14
CA PRO A 110 -9.37 -8.06 -12.39
C PRO A 110 -8.41 -6.87 -12.23
N THR A 111 -7.47 -6.70 -13.18
CA THR A 111 -6.58 -5.53 -13.22
C THR A 111 -7.34 -4.23 -13.53
N LEU A 112 -6.71 -3.08 -13.33
CA LEU A 112 -7.27 -1.75 -13.60
C LEU A 112 -7.14 -1.43 -15.09
N ASN A 113 -8.25 -1.06 -15.75
CA ASN A 113 -8.21 -0.63 -17.14
C ASN A 113 -7.87 0.86 -17.27
N PRO A 114 -7.35 1.31 -18.43
CA PRO A 114 -7.11 2.73 -18.66
C PRO A 114 -8.41 3.54 -18.50
N GLN A 115 -8.30 4.76 -17.95
CA GLN A 115 -9.41 5.68 -17.67
C GLN A 115 -10.43 5.22 -16.62
N GLU A 116 -10.38 3.96 -16.18
CA GLU A 116 -11.24 3.44 -15.13
C GLU A 116 -10.87 4.02 -13.77
N ILE A 117 -11.86 4.52 -13.03
CA ILE A 117 -11.72 4.86 -11.61
C ILE A 117 -12.21 3.66 -10.82
N ARG A 118 -11.35 3.03 -10.03
CA ARG A 118 -11.73 1.89 -9.19
C ARG A 118 -11.22 2.04 -7.77
N THR A 119 -12.09 1.72 -6.82
CA THR A 119 -11.73 1.52 -5.41
C THR A 119 -11.40 0.05 -5.18
N PHE A 120 -10.21 -0.20 -4.66
CA PHE A 120 -9.74 -1.52 -4.25
C PHE A 120 -9.90 -1.67 -2.74
N GLU A 121 -10.25 -2.87 -2.32
CA GLU A 121 -10.38 -3.26 -0.91
C GLU A 121 -9.69 -4.61 -0.73
N ILE A 122 -8.49 -4.59 -0.15
CA ILE A 122 -7.63 -5.76 0.00
C ILE A 122 -7.60 -6.15 1.47
N GLU A 123 -7.92 -7.41 1.76
CA GLU A 123 -7.81 -7.94 3.12
C GLU A 123 -6.34 -8.09 3.51
N LEU A 124 -5.98 -7.58 4.69
CA LEU A 124 -4.66 -7.69 5.29
C LEU A 124 -4.54 -9.01 6.06
N ARG A 125 -4.60 -10.11 5.31
CA ARG A 125 -4.27 -11.47 5.74
C ARG A 125 -3.40 -12.12 4.69
N GLU A 126 -2.70 -13.18 5.06
CA GLU A 126 -1.82 -13.93 4.16
C GLU A 126 -2.54 -14.52 2.93
N THR A 127 -3.86 -14.73 3.01
CA THR A 127 -4.66 -15.27 1.91
C THR A 127 -4.56 -14.38 0.67
N ASN A 128 -4.21 -14.97 -0.47
CA ASN A 128 -3.99 -14.30 -1.76
C ASN A 128 -2.77 -13.37 -1.84
N TRP A 129 -2.02 -13.20 -0.74
CA TRP A 129 -0.71 -12.58 -0.77
C TRP A 129 0.36 -13.60 -1.14
N GLN A 130 1.37 -13.13 -1.87
CA GLN A 130 2.46 -13.94 -2.37
C GLN A 130 3.79 -13.36 -1.89
N ARG A 131 4.84 -14.17 -1.87
CA ARG A 131 6.22 -13.74 -1.69
C ARG A 131 7.07 -14.36 -2.77
N VAL A 132 8.22 -13.77 -3.07
CA VAL A 132 9.20 -14.36 -3.98
C VAL A 132 10.20 -15.16 -3.15
N ASP A 133 10.26 -16.47 -3.36
CA ASP A 133 11.33 -17.32 -2.84
C ASP A 133 12.31 -17.70 -3.97
N SER A 134 13.33 -18.51 -3.66
CA SER A 134 14.34 -18.94 -4.64
C SER A 134 13.79 -19.73 -5.83
N ARG A 135 12.53 -20.19 -5.77
CA ARG A 135 11.84 -20.97 -6.81
C ARG A 135 10.77 -20.14 -7.54
N GLY A 136 10.56 -18.87 -7.15
CA GLY A 136 9.60 -17.96 -7.75
C GLY A 136 8.50 -17.53 -6.77
N PRO A 137 7.37 -17.00 -7.28
CA PRO A 137 6.22 -16.63 -6.46
C PRO A 137 5.63 -17.83 -5.72
N THR A 138 5.46 -17.70 -4.41
CA THR A 138 4.79 -18.67 -3.54
C THR A 138 3.82 -17.95 -2.62
N SER A 139 2.78 -18.64 -2.13
CA SER A 139 1.83 -18.03 -1.19
C SER A 139 2.55 -17.60 0.09
N ALA A 140 2.21 -16.41 0.59
CA ALA A 140 2.69 -15.96 1.89
C ALA A 140 2.09 -16.84 3.00
N THR A 141 2.87 -17.16 4.02
CA THR A 141 2.36 -17.80 5.23
C THR A 141 1.85 -16.76 6.22
N ARG A 142 1.04 -17.18 7.21
CA ARG A 142 0.65 -16.31 8.34
C ARG A 142 1.89 -15.74 9.05
N GLU A 143 2.93 -16.55 9.22
CA GLU A 143 4.18 -16.11 9.85
C GLU A 143 4.88 -15.01 9.03
N ASP A 144 5.00 -15.20 7.70
CA ASP A 144 5.59 -14.19 6.81
C ASP A 144 4.83 -12.86 6.90
N PHE A 145 3.49 -12.94 6.82
CA PHE A 145 2.63 -11.76 6.84
C PHE A 145 2.68 -11.02 8.19
N MET A 146 2.64 -11.77 9.29
CA MET A 146 2.77 -11.20 10.64
C MET A 146 4.14 -10.58 10.89
N LYS A 147 5.22 -11.18 10.37
CA LYS A 147 6.57 -10.57 10.42
C LYS A 147 6.60 -9.24 9.69
N VAL A 148 6.01 -9.16 8.48
CA VAL A 148 5.93 -7.89 7.75
C VAL A 148 5.12 -6.86 8.54
N LEU A 149 3.96 -7.22 9.09
CA LEU A 149 3.12 -6.31 9.87
C LEU A 149 3.74 -5.89 11.22
N ALA A 150 4.61 -6.70 11.83
CA ALA A 150 5.29 -6.34 13.06
C ALA A 150 6.17 -5.08 12.90
N ASN A 151 6.74 -4.88 11.70
CA ASN A 151 7.45 -3.66 11.35
C ASN A 151 7.43 -3.44 9.83
N VAL A 152 6.42 -2.73 9.34
CA VAL A 152 6.29 -2.38 7.92
C VAL A 152 7.31 -1.28 7.59
N GLU A 153 8.34 -1.62 6.83
CA GLU A 153 9.39 -0.70 6.36
C GLU A 153 9.00 0.00 5.06
N ALA A 154 8.21 -0.65 4.22
CA ALA A 154 7.61 -0.07 3.02
C ALA A 154 6.23 -0.67 2.78
N LEU A 155 5.33 0.19 2.31
CA LEU A 155 4.07 -0.19 1.72
C LEU A 155 3.91 0.58 0.42
N LEU A 156 3.94 -0.16 -0.68
CA LEU A 156 3.98 0.33 -2.05
C LEU A 156 2.67 -0.02 -2.75
N ILE A 157 2.07 0.95 -3.44
CA ILE A 157 0.90 0.73 -4.30
C ILE A 157 1.31 1.08 -5.73
N ARG A 158 1.09 0.18 -6.69
CA ARG A 158 1.49 0.35 -8.09
C ARG A 158 0.97 1.66 -8.67
N ALA A 159 1.83 2.35 -9.43
CA ALA A 159 1.53 3.63 -10.05
C ALA A 159 1.53 3.56 -11.59
N SER A 160 2.16 2.54 -12.19
CA SER A 160 2.24 2.39 -13.65
C SER A 160 1.77 1.02 -14.12
N PHE A 161 0.85 1.01 -15.09
CA PHE A 161 0.16 -0.19 -15.56
C PHE A 161 0.43 -0.52 -17.04
N HIS A 162 0.86 0.49 -17.80
CA HIS A 162 0.96 0.46 -19.25
C HIS A 162 2.33 0.99 -19.71
N ASN A 163 2.87 0.53 -20.84
CA ASN A 163 4.17 1.02 -21.35
C ASN A 163 4.10 2.43 -21.99
N ARG A 164 2.91 3.02 -22.07
CA ARG A 164 2.67 4.41 -22.49
C ARG A 164 1.86 5.19 -21.45
N MET A 165 2.30 5.17 -20.20
CA MET A 165 1.66 5.95 -19.14
C MET A 165 1.66 7.45 -19.47
N GLN A 166 0.54 8.13 -19.17
CA GLN A 166 0.42 9.58 -19.25
C GLN A 166 0.14 10.19 -17.88
N GLN A 167 -0.69 9.53 -17.07
CA GLN A 167 -1.07 10.00 -15.75
C GLN A 167 -1.37 8.82 -14.83
N THR A 168 -1.10 8.99 -13.55
CA THR A 168 -1.55 8.10 -12.48
C THR A 168 -2.07 8.91 -11.31
N LEU A 169 -3.04 8.37 -10.61
CA LEU A 169 -3.77 9.01 -9.53
C LEU A 169 -3.99 8.01 -8.42
N LEU A 170 -3.78 8.46 -7.18
CA LEU A 170 -4.08 7.71 -5.96
C LEU A 170 -4.82 8.62 -4.99
N ARG A 171 -5.96 8.15 -4.46
CA ARG A 171 -6.74 8.89 -3.47
C ARG A 171 -7.36 7.97 -2.42
N ASP A 172 -7.81 8.59 -1.33
CA ASP A 172 -8.58 7.93 -0.26
C ASP A 172 -7.91 6.68 0.30
N VAL A 173 -6.60 6.76 0.54
CA VAL A 173 -5.83 5.66 1.11
C VAL A 173 -6.18 5.48 2.60
N GLN A 174 -6.67 4.29 2.94
CA GLN A 174 -7.12 3.91 4.27
C GLN A 174 -6.65 2.50 4.61
N MET A 175 -6.32 2.27 5.87
CA MET A 175 -5.94 0.98 6.41
C MET A 175 -6.69 0.77 7.72
N ASP A 176 -7.51 -0.27 7.79
CA ASP A 176 -8.20 -0.64 9.02
C ASP A 176 -7.17 -1.02 10.09
N THR A 177 -7.44 -0.65 11.33
CA THR A 177 -6.65 -1.04 12.50
C THR A 177 -7.60 -1.29 13.64
N SER A 178 -7.41 -2.37 14.39
CA SER A 178 -8.11 -2.57 15.65
C SER A 178 -7.62 -1.52 16.64
N VAL A 179 -8.54 -0.77 17.24
CA VAL A 179 -8.25 0.07 18.40
C VAL A 179 -8.77 -0.63 19.66
N PRO A 180 -8.06 -0.58 20.80
CA PRO A 180 -8.51 -1.21 22.05
C PRO A 180 -9.83 -0.65 22.60
N GLN A 181 -10.27 0.52 22.12
CA GLN A 181 -11.54 1.14 22.52
C GLN A 181 -12.67 0.65 21.61
N SER A 182 -13.78 0.22 22.21
CA SER A 182 -15.00 -0.13 21.47
C SER A 182 -15.51 1.08 20.70
N THR A 183 -15.25 1.13 19.39
CA THR A 183 -15.72 2.20 18.49
C THR A 183 -17.14 1.95 17.98
N GLY A 184 -17.87 0.97 18.53
CA GLY A 184 -19.17 0.54 18.02
C GLY A 184 -19.11 -0.14 16.64
N GLN A 185 -17.91 -0.40 16.10
CA GLN A 185 -17.67 -1.21 14.91
C GLN A 185 -17.41 -2.67 15.31
N SER A 186 -17.68 -3.61 14.40
CA SER A 186 -17.51 -5.05 14.64
C SER A 186 -16.10 -5.36 15.15
N LEU A 187 -16.03 -6.07 16.29
CA LEU A 187 -14.78 -6.48 16.92
C LEU A 187 -13.91 -7.24 15.92
N ALA A 188 -12.64 -6.87 15.79
CA ALA A 188 -11.69 -7.61 14.96
C ALA A 188 -11.38 -8.96 15.62
N THR A 189 -12.06 -10.03 15.20
CA THR A 189 -11.94 -11.38 15.77
C THR A 189 -10.60 -12.06 15.48
N ALA A 190 -9.75 -11.45 14.64
CA ALA A 190 -8.46 -12.00 14.22
C ALA A 190 -7.27 -11.58 15.10
N VAL A 191 -7.49 -10.64 16.03
CA VAL A 191 -6.44 -10.15 16.93
C VAL A 191 -6.52 -10.94 18.24
N GLU A 192 -5.49 -11.73 18.53
CA GLU A 192 -5.37 -12.43 19.80
C GLU A 192 -5.04 -11.38 20.89
N GLN A 193 -5.98 -11.13 21.80
CA GLN A 193 -5.73 -10.30 22.98
C GLN A 193 -5.20 -11.19 24.11
N CYS A 194 -3.90 -11.12 24.38
CA CYS A 194 -3.31 -11.84 25.51
C CYS A 194 -3.77 -11.24 26.85
N VAL A 195 -4.09 -12.10 27.83
CA VAL A 195 -4.29 -11.67 29.22
C VAL A 195 -2.91 -11.56 29.85
N CYS A 196 -2.42 -10.32 30.01
CA CYS A 196 -1.08 -10.09 30.53
C CYS A 196 -1.01 -10.22 32.07
N PRO A 197 0.07 -10.82 32.61
CA PRO A 197 0.34 -10.82 34.05
C PRO A 197 0.50 -9.39 34.60
N PRO A 198 0.34 -9.18 35.92
CA PRO A 198 0.60 -7.89 36.55
C PRO A 198 2.01 -7.39 36.22
N GLY A 199 2.11 -6.16 35.71
CA GLY A 199 3.37 -5.56 35.29
C GLY A 199 3.67 -5.71 33.81
N TYR A 200 2.84 -6.42 33.04
CA TYR A 200 2.97 -6.53 31.59
C TYR A 200 1.82 -5.84 30.84
N ILE A 201 2.12 -4.99 29.85
CA ILE A 201 1.12 -4.34 28.96
C ILE A 201 1.43 -4.57 27.48
N GLY A 202 0.47 -4.23 26.60
CA GLY A 202 0.58 -4.38 25.14
C GLY A 202 -0.22 -5.57 24.60
N LEU A 203 -0.38 -5.63 23.27
CA LEU A 203 -1.14 -6.70 22.60
C LEU A 203 -0.48 -8.08 22.75
N SER A 204 0.82 -8.12 23.05
CA SER A 204 1.63 -9.33 23.25
C SER A 204 2.38 -9.36 24.59
N CYS A 205 1.98 -8.54 25.58
CA CYS A 205 2.60 -8.52 26.92
C CYS A 205 4.11 -8.25 26.89
N GLU A 206 4.51 -7.20 26.18
CA GLU A 206 5.90 -6.90 25.83
C GLU A 206 6.54 -5.78 26.64
N VAL A 207 5.78 -5.14 27.54
CA VAL A 207 6.22 -4.00 28.35
C VAL A 207 6.03 -4.30 29.81
#